data_AF-A0A2W6E823-F1
#
_entry.id   AF-A0A2W6E823-F1
#
_cell.length_a   1.000
_cell.length_b   1.000
_cell.length_c   1.000
_cell.angle_alpha   90.00
_cell.angle_beta   90.00
_cell.angle_gamma   90.00
#
_symmetry.space_group_name_H-M   'P 1'
#
loop_
_entity.id
_entity.type
_entity.pdbx_description
1 polymer ?
#
loop_
_entity_poly.entity_id
_entity_poly.type
_entity_poly.pdbx_seq_one_letter_code
_entity_poly.pdbx_strand_id
1 'polypeptide(L)'
;MDPTVSTGQAELAAVRARRAELRESMGRLERALAAPAAGRAVVWGELVHAVLIELAEDFQEHIEVTEGTDGLHQAILAGDLRLANAVTALAVEHSQIAGEVDDLVAGTEPPVTAADAEDARRRGTGLLGRLVRHRQRGADLIYEAYQTDIGGGD
;
A
#
# COMPACT_ATOMS: atom_id res chain seq x y z
N MET A 1 15.60 -2.70 -30.29
CA MET A 1 15.04 -2.16 -29.04
C MET A 1 16.11 -2.29 -27.99
N ASP A 2 16.45 -1.22 -27.29
CA ASP A 2 17.46 -1.25 -26.22
C ASP A 2 16.95 -2.10 -25.05
N PRO A 3 17.76 -3.05 -24.53
CA PRO A 3 17.35 -3.94 -23.44
C PRO A 3 17.03 -3.18 -22.15
N THR A 4 17.68 -2.04 -21.88
CA THR A 4 17.43 -1.18 -20.72
C THR A 4 16.07 -0.49 -20.75
N VAL A 5 15.62 -0.02 -21.92
CA VAL A 5 14.30 0.61 -22.09
C VAL A 5 13.17 -0.42 -21.89
N SER A 6 13.39 -1.66 -22.32
CA SER A 6 12.42 -2.76 -22.14
C SER A 6 12.24 -3.17 -20.68
N THR A 7 13.30 -3.09 -19.86
CA THR A 7 13.26 -3.45 -18.43
C THR A 7 12.48 -2.41 -17.62
N GLY A 8 12.74 -1.12 -17.80
CA GLY A 8 12.01 -0.06 -17.08
C GLY A 8 10.50 -0.02 -17.39
N GLN A 9 10.09 -0.41 -18.60
CA GLN A 9 8.67 -0.52 -18.95
C GLN A 9 7.97 -1.69 -18.24
N ALA A 10 8.66 -2.81 -18.06
CA ALA A 10 8.12 -3.98 -17.36
C ALA A 10 7.97 -3.71 -15.85
N GLU A 11 8.95 -3.07 -15.23
CA GLU A 11 8.91 -2.64 -13.82
C GLU A 11 7.74 -1.68 -13.55
N LEU A 12 7.57 -0.67 -14.41
CA LEU A 12 6.45 0.27 -14.31
C LEU A 12 5.09 -0.43 -14.49
N ALA A 13 5.00 -1.44 -15.34
CA ALA A 13 3.77 -2.22 -15.52
C ALA A 13 3.43 -3.03 -14.25
N ALA A 14 4.43 -3.70 -13.66
CA ALA A 14 4.26 -4.44 -12.40
C ALA A 14 3.80 -3.52 -11.26
N VAL A 15 4.43 -2.35 -11.12
CA VAL A 15 4.04 -1.35 -10.12
C VAL A 15 2.62 -0.83 -10.35
N ARG A 16 2.21 -0.61 -11.61
CA ARG A 16 0.84 -0.17 -11.92
C ARG A 16 -0.20 -1.22 -11.57
N ALA A 17 0.06 -2.50 -11.89
CA ALA A 17 -0.81 -3.60 -11.53
C ALA A 17 -0.99 -3.67 -10.01
N ARG A 18 0.12 -3.65 -9.27
CA ARG A 18 0.10 -3.69 -7.81
C ARG A 18 -0.63 -2.53 -7.16
N ARG A 19 -0.48 -1.32 -7.71
CA ARG A 19 -1.20 -0.13 -7.24
C ARG A 19 -2.69 -0.18 -7.52
N ALA A 20 -3.13 -0.98 -8.50
CA ALA A 20 -4.54 -1.26 -8.75
C ALA A 20 -5.08 -2.28 -7.75
N GLU A 21 -4.35 -3.37 -7.49
CA GLU A 21 -4.69 -4.39 -6.49
C GLU A 21 -4.82 -3.78 -5.08
N LEU A 22 -3.82 -2.99 -4.64
CA LEU A 22 -3.89 -2.30 -3.35
C LEU A 22 -5.12 -1.37 -3.26
N ARG A 23 -5.50 -0.70 -4.37
CA ARG A 23 -6.69 0.15 -4.40
C ARG A 23 -7.97 -0.66 -4.26
N GLU A 24 -8.02 -1.84 -4.86
CA GLU A 24 -9.15 -2.75 -4.73
C GLU A 24 -9.32 -3.21 -3.27
N SER A 25 -8.23 -3.58 -2.61
CA SER A 25 -8.21 -4.05 -1.22
C SER A 25 -8.58 -2.95 -0.24
N MET A 26 -8.12 -1.72 -0.48
CA MET A 26 -8.62 -0.54 0.24
C MET A 26 -10.15 -0.38 0.10
N GLY A 27 -10.69 -0.59 -1.09
CA GLY A 27 -12.14 -0.54 -1.33
C GLY A 27 -12.90 -1.68 -0.64
N ARG A 28 -12.32 -2.88 -0.57
CA ARG A 28 -12.87 -3.99 0.22
C ARG A 28 -12.92 -3.63 1.71
N LEU A 29 -11.82 -3.11 2.26
CA LEU A 29 -11.75 -2.70 3.66
C LEU A 29 -12.77 -1.60 3.97
N GLU A 30 -12.86 -0.58 3.13
CA GLU A 30 -13.86 0.50 3.27
C GLU A 30 -15.29 -0.07 3.39
N ARG A 31 -15.66 -0.99 2.49
CA ARG A 31 -16.99 -1.62 2.51
C ARG A 31 -17.22 -2.47 3.76
N ALA A 32 -16.22 -3.25 4.19
CA ALA A 32 -16.29 -4.07 5.39
C ALA A 32 -16.46 -3.21 6.65
N LEU A 33 -15.67 -2.15 6.79
CA LEU A 33 -15.79 -1.19 7.89
C LEU A 33 -17.14 -0.49 7.89
N ALA A 34 -17.71 -0.16 6.71
CA ALA A 34 -19.01 0.50 6.61
C ALA A 34 -20.21 -0.42 6.94
N ALA A 35 -20.07 -1.74 6.83
CA ALA A 35 -21.15 -2.68 7.12
C ALA A 35 -21.65 -2.53 8.58
N PRO A 36 -22.96 -2.59 8.89
CA PRO A 36 -23.45 -2.44 10.28
C PRO A 36 -22.77 -3.39 11.30
N ALA A 37 -22.47 -2.97 12.53
CA ALA A 37 -21.93 -3.85 13.57
C ALA A 37 -22.90 -4.09 14.75
N ALA A 38 -23.90 -3.20 14.92
CA ALA A 38 -24.84 -3.25 16.04
C ALA A 38 -25.59 -4.59 16.10
N GLY A 39 -25.51 -5.27 17.25
CA GLY A 39 -26.11 -6.59 17.46
C GLY A 39 -25.46 -7.75 16.69
N ARG A 40 -24.36 -7.50 15.96
CA ARG A 40 -23.68 -8.50 15.11
C ARG A 40 -22.15 -8.34 15.09
N ALA A 41 -21.58 -7.92 16.22
CA ALA A 41 -20.15 -7.60 16.32
C ALA A 41 -19.24 -8.77 15.93
N VAL A 42 -19.59 -10.02 16.29
CA VAL A 42 -18.82 -11.22 15.92
C VAL A 42 -18.74 -11.39 14.40
N VAL A 43 -19.90 -11.44 13.72
CA VAL A 43 -19.96 -11.60 12.25
C VAL A 43 -19.32 -10.42 11.52
N TRP A 44 -19.47 -9.21 12.07
CA TRP A 44 -18.79 -8.03 11.53
C TRP A 44 -17.27 -8.14 11.68
N GLY A 45 -16.79 -8.61 12.84
CA GLY A 45 -15.38 -8.81 13.13
C GLY A 45 -14.74 -9.82 12.18
N GLU A 46 -15.37 -10.97 11.98
CA GLU A 46 -14.92 -12.00 11.02
C GLU A 46 -14.76 -11.44 9.60
N LEU A 47 -15.74 -10.65 9.13
CA LEU A 47 -15.69 -10.01 7.82
C LEU A 47 -14.52 -9.02 7.71
N VAL A 48 -14.34 -8.15 8.71
CA VAL A 48 -13.28 -7.15 8.71
C VAL A 48 -11.90 -7.81 8.83
N HIS A 49 -11.77 -8.82 9.69
CA HIS A 49 -10.54 -9.57 9.87
C HIS A 49 -10.09 -10.24 8.56
N ALA A 50 -11.01 -10.94 7.87
CA ALA A 50 -10.70 -11.59 6.59
C ALA A 50 -10.18 -10.58 5.54
N VAL A 51 -10.83 -9.41 5.44
CA VAL A 51 -10.40 -8.36 4.50
C VAL A 51 -9.08 -7.70 4.92
N LEU A 52 -8.79 -7.61 6.22
CA LEU A 52 -7.50 -7.11 6.71
C LEU A 52 -6.36 -8.07 6.42
N ILE A 53 -6.58 -9.39 6.49
CA ILE A 53 -5.61 -10.40 6.07
C ILE A 53 -5.28 -10.25 4.58
N GLU A 54 -6.31 -10.15 3.73
CA GLU A 54 -6.12 -9.90 2.29
C GLU A 54 -5.36 -8.58 2.04
N LEU A 55 -5.69 -7.51 2.76
CA LEU A 55 -4.95 -6.25 2.66
C LEU A 55 -3.49 -6.38 3.13
N ALA A 56 -3.21 -7.18 4.15
CA ALA A 56 -1.85 -7.41 4.65
C ALA A 56 -0.99 -8.12 3.60
N GLU A 57 -1.53 -9.20 3.02
CA GLU A 57 -0.91 -9.89 1.88
C GLU A 57 -0.72 -8.92 0.71
N ASP A 58 -1.76 -8.18 0.35
CA ASP A 58 -1.72 -7.22 -0.76
C ASP A 58 -0.70 -6.08 -0.53
N PHE A 59 -0.50 -5.69 0.72
CA PHE A 59 0.48 -4.68 1.06
C PHE A 59 1.90 -5.25 1.06
N GLN A 60 2.09 -6.50 1.49
CA GLN A 60 3.40 -7.13 1.51
C GLN A 60 3.97 -7.37 0.10
N GLU A 61 3.18 -7.86 -0.86
CA GLU A 61 3.70 -7.98 -2.24
C GLU A 61 3.86 -6.60 -2.91
N HIS A 62 3.18 -5.55 -2.42
CA HIS A 62 3.48 -4.17 -2.81
C HIS A 62 4.85 -3.71 -2.32
N ILE A 63 5.20 -4.03 -1.07
CA ILE A 63 6.54 -3.77 -0.53
C ILE A 63 7.58 -4.54 -1.34
N GLU A 64 7.38 -5.82 -1.62
CA GLU A 64 8.35 -6.64 -2.37
C GLU A 64 8.63 -6.06 -3.77
N VAL A 65 7.59 -5.71 -4.53
CA VAL A 65 7.76 -5.13 -5.88
C VAL A 65 8.44 -3.75 -5.85
N THR A 66 8.29 -3.00 -4.75
CA THR A 66 8.86 -1.66 -4.64
C THR A 66 10.26 -1.64 -4.04
N GLU A 67 10.52 -2.42 -3.00
CA GLU A 67 11.75 -2.41 -2.20
C GLU A 67 12.68 -3.62 -2.43
N GLY A 68 12.17 -4.70 -3.03
CA GLY A 68 12.93 -5.92 -3.29
C GLY A 68 14.24 -5.66 -4.03
N THR A 69 15.11 -6.67 -4.08
CA THR A 69 16.45 -6.53 -4.70
C THR A 69 16.42 -6.06 -6.14
N ASP A 70 15.35 -6.41 -6.86
CA ASP A 70 15.07 -5.98 -8.24
C ASP A 70 13.84 -5.05 -8.30
N GLY A 71 13.51 -4.40 -7.19
CA GLY A 71 12.34 -3.54 -7.03
C GLY A 71 12.53 -2.13 -7.57
N LEU A 72 11.42 -1.43 -7.76
CA LEU A 72 11.39 -0.08 -8.34
C LEU A 72 12.33 0.91 -7.63
N HIS A 73 12.43 0.85 -6.30
CA HIS A 73 13.29 1.75 -5.54
C HIS A 73 14.77 1.57 -5.92
N GLN A 74 15.23 0.34 -6.20
CA GLN A 74 16.60 0.09 -6.64
C GLN A 74 16.85 0.69 -8.02
N ALA A 75 15.90 0.52 -8.95
CA ALA A 75 15.97 1.12 -10.28
C ALA A 75 16.03 2.66 -10.22
N ILE A 76 15.20 3.29 -9.37
CA ILE A 76 15.21 4.73 -9.15
C ILE A 76 16.54 5.21 -8.58
N LEU A 77 17.07 4.53 -7.55
CA LEU A 77 18.34 4.91 -6.92
C LEU A 77 19.54 4.75 -7.87
N ALA A 78 19.49 3.77 -8.78
CA ALA A 78 20.50 3.60 -9.81
C ALA A 78 20.48 4.73 -10.87
N GLY A 79 19.31 5.33 -11.11
CA GLY A 79 19.11 6.40 -12.10
C GLY A 79 19.27 7.83 -11.56
N ASP A 80 18.74 8.13 -10.37
CA ASP A 80 18.77 9.47 -9.77
C ASP A 80 18.91 9.41 -8.22
N LEU A 81 20.14 9.59 -7.73
CA LEU A 81 20.45 9.60 -6.29
C LEU A 81 19.80 10.76 -5.52
N ARG A 82 19.34 11.83 -6.18
CA ARG A 82 18.63 12.94 -5.52
C ARG A 82 17.33 12.46 -4.87
N LEU A 83 16.75 11.38 -5.39
CA LEU A 83 15.50 10.80 -4.90
C LEU A 83 15.69 9.87 -3.68
N ALA A 84 16.92 9.67 -3.19
CA ALA A 84 17.21 8.75 -2.10
C ALA A 84 16.44 9.05 -0.80
N ASN A 85 16.26 10.32 -0.47
CA ASN A 85 15.48 10.71 0.71
C ASN A 85 13.99 10.38 0.56
N ALA A 86 13.43 10.57 -0.65
CA ALA A 86 12.03 10.25 -0.93
C ALA A 86 11.78 8.73 -0.90
N VAL A 87 12.70 7.95 -1.48
CA VAL A 87 12.69 6.47 -1.39
C VAL A 87 12.75 6.00 0.06
N THR A 88 13.68 6.54 0.85
CA THR A 88 13.82 6.19 2.28
C THR A 88 12.56 6.52 3.06
N ALA A 89 11.95 7.68 2.81
CA ALA A 89 10.71 8.08 3.47
C ALA A 89 9.56 7.12 3.16
N LEU A 90 9.41 6.70 1.89
CA LEU A 90 8.37 5.71 1.52
C LEU A 90 8.61 4.35 2.17
N ALA A 91 9.87 3.91 2.29
CA ALA A 91 10.19 2.63 2.93
C ALA A 91 9.90 2.63 4.44
N VAL A 92 10.19 3.74 5.12
CA VAL A 92 9.79 3.93 6.53
C VAL A 92 8.27 3.87 6.66
N GLU A 93 7.54 4.50 5.75
CA GLU A 93 6.08 4.44 5.78
C GLU A 93 5.52 3.06 5.47
N HIS A 94 6.13 2.28 4.58
CA HIS A 94 5.73 0.90 4.35
C HIS A 94 5.81 0.11 5.66
N SER A 95 6.93 0.18 6.37
CA SER A 95 7.08 -0.47 7.69
C SER A 95 6.01 -0.02 8.69
N GLN A 96 5.70 1.28 8.74
CA GLN A 96 4.67 1.81 9.64
C GLN A 96 3.26 1.32 9.27
N ILE A 97 2.91 1.35 7.98
CA ILE A 97 1.61 0.90 7.51
C ILE A 97 1.45 -0.60 7.73
N ALA A 98 2.49 -1.41 7.47
CA ALA A 98 2.48 -2.85 7.71
C ALA A 98 2.21 -3.16 9.18
N GLY A 99 2.96 -2.54 10.11
CA GLY A 99 2.72 -2.72 11.54
C GLY A 99 1.32 -2.32 11.98
N GLU A 100 0.76 -1.24 11.40
CA GLU A 100 -0.60 -0.84 11.71
C GLU A 100 -1.68 -1.76 11.12
N VAL A 101 -1.41 -2.42 9.99
CA VAL A 101 -2.26 -3.48 9.44
C VAL A 101 -2.22 -4.69 10.37
N ASP A 102 -1.03 -5.12 10.81
CA ASP A 102 -0.86 -6.24 11.74
C ASP A 102 -1.59 -5.99 13.07
N ASP A 103 -1.46 -4.78 13.63
CA ASP A 103 -2.16 -4.43 14.87
C ASP A 103 -3.69 -4.39 14.69
N LEU A 104 -4.19 -4.12 13.48
CA LEU A 104 -5.62 -4.15 13.15
C LEU A 104 -6.10 -5.59 12.94
N VAL A 105 -5.29 -6.44 12.30
CA VAL A 105 -5.55 -7.88 12.17
C VAL A 105 -5.68 -8.50 13.56
N ALA A 106 -4.71 -8.27 14.44
CA ALA A 106 -4.74 -8.77 15.82
C ALA A 106 -5.94 -8.21 16.61
N GLY A 107 -6.24 -6.91 16.45
CA GLY A 107 -7.38 -6.26 17.11
C GLY A 107 -8.75 -6.69 16.59
N THR A 108 -8.82 -7.46 15.50
CA THR A 108 -10.08 -7.96 14.92
C THR A 108 -10.20 -9.48 14.95
N GLU A 109 -9.26 -10.18 15.63
CA GLU A 109 -9.35 -11.62 15.83
C GLU A 109 -10.65 -11.97 16.60
N PRO A 110 -11.48 -12.91 16.10
CA PRO A 110 -12.73 -13.27 16.78
C PRO A 110 -12.51 -13.90 18.16
N PRO A 111 -13.42 -13.68 19.14
CA PRO A 111 -14.65 -12.91 19.04
C PRO A 111 -14.45 -11.41 19.29
N VAL A 112 -14.97 -10.58 18.38
CA VAL A 112 -14.94 -9.11 18.47
C VAL A 112 -16.12 -8.58 19.30
N THR A 113 -15.84 -7.70 20.27
CA THR A 113 -16.87 -6.98 21.05
C THR A 113 -17.36 -5.71 20.35
N ALA A 114 -18.41 -5.07 20.88
CA ALA A 114 -18.89 -3.79 20.34
C ALA A 114 -17.84 -2.67 20.47
N ALA A 115 -17.03 -2.68 21.55
CA ALA A 115 -15.96 -1.70 21.75
C ALA A 115 -14.80 -1.92 20.77
N ASP A 116 -14.43 -3.19 20.54
CA ASP A 116 -13.41 -3.56 19.55
C ASP A 116 -13.84 -3.12 18.14
N ALA A 117 -15.13 -3.28 17.81
CA ALA A 117 -15.66 -2.84 16.52
C ALA A 117 -15.59 -1.31 16.32
N GLU A 118 -15.76 -0.52 17.37
CA GLU A 118 -15.61 0.94 17.32
C GLU A 118 -14.13 1.35 17.14
N ASP A 119 -13.22 0.72 17.89
CA ASP A 119 -11.77 0.95 17.74
C ASP A 119 -11.28 0.58 16.33
N ALA A 120 -11.65 -0.62 15.84
CA ALA A 120 -11.29 -1.10 14.52
C ALA A 120 -11.79 -0.17 13.40
N ARG A 121 -13.00 0.40 13.52
CA ARG A 121 -13.49 1.42 12.57
C ARG A 121 -12.64 2.67 12.56
N ARG A 122 -12.35 3.22 13.74
CA ARG A 122 -11.56 4.44 13.86
C ARG A 122 -10.17 4.25 13.26
N ARG A 123 -9.49 3.17 13.65
CA ARG A 123 -8.13 2.86 13.19
C ARG A 123 -8.11 2.47 11.72
N GLY A 124 -9.03 1.63 11.26
CA GLY A 124 -9.15 1.23 9.86
C GLY A 124 -9.44 2.41 8.92
N THR A 125 -10.30 3.35 9.34
CA THR A 125 -10.53 4.59 8.58
C THR A 125 -9.27 5.47 8.52
N GLY A 126 -8.53 5.55 9.64
CA GLY A 126 -7.23 6.22 9.68
C GLY A 126 -6.20 5.61 8.74
N LEU A 127 -6.11 4.27 8.73
CA LEU A 127 -5.26 3.49 7.83
C LEU A 127 -5.59 3.77 6.36
N LEU A 128 -6.87 3.75 5.96
CA LEU A 128 -7.29 4.09 4.60
C LEU A 128 -6.81 5.49 4.19
N GLY A 129 -6.93 6.47 5.09
CA GLY A 129 -6.42 7.82 4.86
C GLY A 129 -4.91 7.88 4.67
N ARG A 130 -4.13 7.08 5.42
CA ARG A 130 -2.68 6.97 5.23
C ARG A 130 -2.32 6.31 3.90
N LEU A 131 -2.98 5.20 3.55
CA LEU A 131 -2.76 4.48 2.29
C LEU A 131 -3.02 5.39 1.08
N VAL A 132 -4.04 6.25 1.13
CA VAL A 132 -4.28 7.26 0.08
C VAL A 132 -3.07 8.20 -0.05
N ARG A 133 -2.60 8.79 1.05
CA ARG A 133 -1.44 9.71 1.04
C ARG A 133 -0.16 9.03 0.60
N HIS A 134 0.05 7.79 1.04
CA HIS A 134 1.16 6.95 0.62
C HIS A 134 1.17 6.76 -0.90
N ARG A 135 0.02 6.39 -1.48
CA ARG A 135 -0.13 6.24 -2.93
C ARG A 135 0.05 7.56 -3.68
N GLN A 136 -0.27 8.71 -3.11
CA GLN A 136 -0.02 10.01 -3.74
C GLN A 136 1.49 10.27 -3.85
N ARG A 137 2.22 10.15 -2.74
CA ARG A 137 3.68 10.36 -2.72
C ARG A 137 4.44 9.34 -3.57
N GLY A 138 3.97 8.09 -3.61
CA GLY A 138 4.50 7.09 -4.56
C GLY A 138 4.16 7.40 -6.03
N ALA A 139 3.13 8.20 -6.33
CA ALA A 139 2.91 8.71 -7.69
C ALA A 139 3.91 9.81 -8.02
N ASP A 140 4.12 10.73 -7.08
CA ASP A 140 5.04 11.86 -7.22
C ASP A 140 6.47 11.37 -7.44
N LEU A 141 6.93 10.37 -6.68
CA LEU A 141 8.25 9.77 -6.85
C LEU A 141 8.45 9.18 -8.26
N ILE A 142 7.47 8.42 -8.77
CA ILE A 142 7.55 7.84 -10.12
C ILE A 142 7.56 8.96 -11.17
N TYR A 143 6.73 9.99 -10.99
CA TYR A 143 6.72 11.12 -11.89
C TYR A 143 8.09 11.80 -11.94
N GLU A 144 8.70 12.12 -10.78
CA GLU A 144 10.02 12.74 -10.70
C GLU A 144 11.13 11.89 -11.31
N ALA A 145 11.10 10.56 -11.09
CA ALA A 145 12.11 9.64 -11.60
C ALA A 145 12.11 9.54 -13.13
N TYR A 146 10.93 9.56 -13.77
CA TYR A 146 10.81 9.29 -15.21
C TYR A 146 10.45 10.51 -16.07
N GLN A 147 10.13 11.67 -15.48
CA GLN A 147 9.99 12.93 -16.25
C GLN A 147 11.32 13.54 -16.68
N THR A 148 12.37 13.38 -15.86
CA THR A 148 13.70 13.93 -16.17
C THR A 148 14.30 13.31 -17.45
N ASP A 149 13.84 12.12 -17.84
CA ASP A 149 14.26 11.42 -19.06
C ASP A 149 13.60 11.97 -20.35
N ILE A 150 12.57 12.83 -20.24
CA ILE A 150 11.87 13.44 -21.38
C ILE A 150 12.38 14.86 -21.69
N GLY A 151 13.06 15.52 -20.74
CA GLY A 151 13.52 16.91 -20.87
C GLY A 151 14.91 17.11 -21.49
N GLY A 152 15.64 16.03 -21.81
CA GLY A 152 17.01 16.08 -22.34
C GLY A 152 17.14 16.08 -23.87
N GLY A 153 16.03 16.21 -24.60
CA GLY A 153 15.99 16.27 -26.06
C GLY A 153 15.52 17.63 -26.55
N ASP A 154 16.41 18.62 -26.50
CA ASP A 154 16.68 19.64 -27.53
C ASP A 154 17.70 20.69 -27.01
#